data_AF-A0A9E4AHQ6-F1
#
_entry.id   AF-A0A9E4AHQ6-F1
#
_cell.length_a   1.000
_cell.length_b   1.000
_cell.length_c   1.000
_cell.angle_alpha   90.00
_cell.angle_beta   90.00
_cell.angle_gamma   90.00
#
_symmetry.space_group_name_H-M   'P 1'
#
loop_
_entity.id
_entity.type
_entity.pdbx_description
1 polymer ?
#
loop_
_entity_poly.entity_id
_entity_poly.type
_entity_poly.pdbx_seq_one_letter_code
_entity_poly.pdbx_strand_id
1 'polypeptide(L)'
;MKSNLWRFFILLSAVCLFSTGNVTDAQELMPLATPEQVPLTEESETAKQVYTQLMHAIYLQSFDRDVDAAKRIYAAKHIYDDLVKLAPDSAYIWYKRGQLRFDPMADIKGAEEDILKALKLNPSHVPANWQLAEILFHRASHSGGKYIMEGLKAAKKVTELDPDHFDAHLIIVRIAFRLQEYSTAETSLKALTRILPFEPTFHKQLGDLYQITNQWQAAIDAYQRVIKIRPKDVHSHLGIGLVFQELAQRSLAQGKIDSQSEEVDLSTLIHEAETYLGRAVFLSKDAINNPTNESGRAYFQRFLIDSQYALANVYFLFEKFEKAEETFAELLADNPLHIDATYGIAAVYQTIGAFEKAEKYLRKTLGMEPAHELALNALGYLYAEQGTNLDEAEALIKRALQRSPTNGAYLDSLGWVFFKQGRFTEAVTALENANEQMPENIEILMHLGDAYLKNGEPEKARRVWEQAQTIEPDNDEIQARLKQ
;
A
#
# COMPACT_ATOMS: atom_id res chain seq x y z
N MET A 1 34.54 3.99 -51.52
CA MET A 1 34.37 4.37 -50.09
C MET A 1 33.71 3.30 -49.19
N LYS A 2 33.01 2.27 -49.70
CA LYS A 2 32.39 1.23 -48.85
C LYS A 2 33.23 -0.05 -48.59
N SER A 3 34.46 -0.16 -49.12
CA SER A 3 35.23 -1.42 -49.08
C SER A 3 36.27 -1.53 -47.95
N ASN A 4 36.69 -0.43 -47.32
CA ASN A 4 37.84 -0.45 -46.40
C ASN A 4 37.46 -0.53 -44.91
N LEU A 5 36.28 -0.05 -44.53
CA LEU A 5 35.74 -0.25 -43.18
C LEU A 5 35.43 -1.74 -42.90
N TRP A 6 34.91 -2.47 -43.89
CA TRP A 6 34.54 -3.88 -43.74
C TRP A 6 35.74 -4.80 -43.49
N ARG A 7 36.89 -4.53 -44.12
CA ARG A 7 38.12 -5.33 -43.94
C ARG A 7 38.82 -5.07 -42.60
N PHE A 8 38.70 -3.87 -42.04
CA PHE A 8 39.22 -3.54 -40.71
C PHE A 8 38.35 -4.14 -39.59
N PHE A 9 37.03 -4.20 -39.79
CA PHE A 9 36.09 -4.84 -38.87
C PHE A 9 36.30 -6.37 -38.76
N ILE A 10 36.70 -7.07 -39.84
CA ILE A 10 36.98 -8.52 -39.83
C ILE A 10 38.26 -8.87 -39.05
N LEU A 11 39.32 -8.06 -39.19
CA LEU A 11 40.58 -8.27 -38.47
C LEU A 11 40.46 -8.01 -36.96
N LEU A 12 39.58 -7.09 -36.54
CA LEU A 12 39.34 -6.82 -35.13
C LEU A 12 38.29 -7.75 -34.48
N SER A 13 37.31 -8.24 -35.24
CA SER A 13 36.39 -9.28 -34.72
C SER A 13 37.11 -10.60 -34.44
N ALA A 14 38.20 -10.90 -35.16
CA ALA A 14 39.11 -12.00 -34.82
C ALA A 14 39.81 -11.83 -33.46
N VAL A 15 40.06 -10.59 -33.01
CA VAL A 15 40.63 -10.32 -31.68
C VAL A 15 39.58 -10.45 -30.57
N CYS A 16 38.32 -10.12 -30.86
CA CYS A 16 37.20 -10.38 -29.94
C CYS A 16 36.90 -11.87 -29.75
N LEU A 17 37.07 -12.71 -30.79
CA LEU A 17 36.92 -14.17 -30.71
C LEU A 17 37.94 -14.85 -29.77
N PHE A 18 39.12 -14.24 -29.56
CA PHE A 18 40.09 -14.73 -28.58
C PHE A 18 39.66 -14.50 -27.11
N SER A 19 38.68 -13.64 -26.84
CA SER A 19 38.15 -13.38 -25.49
C SER A 19 36.99 -14.28 -25.06
N THR A 20 36.42 -15.09 -25.96
CA THR A 20 35.26 -15.96 -25.67
C THR A 20 35.56 -17.46 -25.63
N GLY A 21 36.84 -17.86 -25.70
CA GLY A 21 37.26 -19.19 -25.23
C GLY A 21 36.83 -20.40 -26.05
N ASN A 22 36.64 -20.30 -27.37
CA ASN A 22 36.48 -21.49 -28.22
C ASN A 22 37.38 -21.40 -29.46
N VAL A 23 38.51 -22.08 -29.41
CA VAL A 23 39.58 -22.07 -30.43
C VAL A 23 39.62 -23.44 -31.10
N THR A 24 38.86 -23.65 -32.17
CA THR A 24 39.14 -24.79 -33.07
C THR A 24 38.92 -24.52 -34.56
N ASP A 25 38.10 -23.55 -34.99
CA ASP A 25 37.76 -23.45 -36.44
C ASP A 25 38.24 -22.18 -37.15
N ALA A 26 39.46 -21.72 -36.87
CA ALA A 26 40.05 -20.52 -37.50
C ALA A 26 41.15 -20.84 -38.52
N GLN A 27 40.95 -21.84 -39.39
CA GLN A 27 41.97 -22.24 -40.39
C GLN A 27 41.70 -21.83 -41.85
N GLU A 28 40.64 -21.08 -42.16
CA GLU A 28 40.42 -20.55 -43.51
C GLU A 28 40.26 -19.03 -43.52
N LEU A 29 41.37 -18.32 -43.36
CA LEU A 29 41.47 -16.91 -43.76
C LEU A 29 42.56 -16.77 -44.83
N MET A 30 42.11 -16.46 -46.04
CA MET A 30 42.86 -16.22 -47.27
C MET A 30 44.05 -15.24 -47.12
N PRO A 31 45.03 -15.27 -48.05
CA PRO A 31 46.31 -14.59 -47.90
C PRO A 31 46.16 -13.07 -47.76
N LEU A 32 46.74 -12.55 -46.67
CA LEU A 32 46.89 -11.14 -46.36
C LEU A 32 47.61 -10.42 -47.52
N ALA A 33 46.89 -9.59 -48.26
CA ALA A 33 47.50 -8.62 -49.17
C ALA A 33 48.25 -7.56 -48.34
N THR A 34 49.48 -7.24 -48.75
CA THR A 34 50.37 -6.26 -48.09
C THR A 34 49.74 -4.86 -48.05
N PRO A 35 49.91 -4.09 -46.96
CA PRO A 35 49.31 -2.77 -46.84
C PRO A 35 50.06 -1.74 -47.67
N GLU A 36 49.44 -1.23 -48.74
CA GLU A 36 49.83 0.08 -49.28
C GLU A 36 49.52 1.15 -48.22
N GLN A 37 50.53 1.93 -47.85
CA GLN A 37 50.45 3.06 -46.93
C GLN A 37 49.64 4.19 -47.57
N VAL A 38 48.32 4.10 -47.51
CA VAL A 38 47.44 5.23 -47.78
C VAL A 38 47.43 6.12 -46.54
N PRO A 39 47.87 7.40 -46.61
CA PRO A 39 47.85 8.29 -45.46
C PRO A 39 46.42 8.46 -44.95
N LEU A 40 46.23 8.17 -43.67
CA LEU A 40 44.96 8.35 -42.99
C LEU A 40 44.66 9.86 -42.92
N THR A 41 43.41 10.25 -43.15
CA THR A 41 42.98 11.63 -42.89
C THR A 41 43.09 11.92 -41.39
N GLU A 42 43.21 13.20 -41.01
CA GLU A 42 43.25 13.61 -39.59
C GLU A 42 42.04 13.06 -38.79
N GLU A 43 40.87 13.04 -39.41
CA GLU A 43 39.65 12.41 -38.87
C GLU A 43 39.81 10.89 -38.65
N SER A 44 40.50 10.20 -39.56
CA SER A 44 40.72 8.76 -39.47
C SER A 44 41.80 8.38 -38.45
N GLU A 45 42.81 9.22 -38.22
CA GLU A 45 43.75 9.04 -37.10
C GLU A 45 43.08 9.31 -35.76
N THR A 46 42.25 10.36 -35.68
CA THR A 46 41.46 10.67 -34.47
C THR A 46 40.51 9.52 -34.11
N ALA A 47 39.78 8.98 -35.10
CA ALA A 47 38.88 7.84 -34.89
C ALA A 47 39.62 6.59 -34.39
N LYS A 48 40.80 6.30 -34.95
CA LYS A 48 41.66 5.19 -34.52
C LYS A 48 42.17 5.39 -33.08
N GLN A 49 42.56 6.61 -32.72
CA GLN A 49 43.00 6.95 -31.38
C GLN A 49 41.87 6.79 -30.35
N VAL A 50 40.67 7.32 -30.64
CA VAL A 50 39.48 7.18 -29.79
C VAL A 50 39.14 5.71 -29.58
N TYR A 51 39.14 4.91 -30.66
CA TYR A 51 38.84 3.48 -30.56
C TYR A 51 39.85 2.73 -29.68
N THR A 52 41.14 2.96 -29.90
CA THR A 52 42.22 2.29 -29.14
C THR A 52 42.13 2.61 -27.65
N GLN A 53 41.96 3.90 -27.32
CA GLN A 53 41.82 4.35 -25.95
C GLN A 53 40.55 3.79 -25.29
N LEU A 54 39.43 3.77 -26.01
CA LEU A 54 38.18 3.23 -25.49
C LEU A 54 38.29 1.74 -25.16
N MET A 55 38.86 0.94 -26.06
CA MET A 55 39.07 -0.49 -25.83
C MET A 55 39.99 -0.75 -24.63
N HIS A 56 41.04 0.07 -24.46
CA HIS A 56 41.92 -0.03 -23.30
C HIS A 56 41.18 0.31 -21.99
N ALA A 57 40.36 1.36 -21.98
CA ALA A 57 39.57 1.71 -20.80
C ALA A 57 38.59 0.61 -20.41
N ILE A 58 37.90 0.00 -21.39
CA ILE A 58 36.98 -1.13 -21.16
C ILE A 58 37.75 -2.34 -20.60
N TYR A 59 38.91 -2.67 -21.17
CA TYR A 59 39.76 -3.76 -20.69
C TYR A 59 40.19 -3.55 -19.24
N LEU A 60 40.55 -2.33 -18.85
CA LEU A 60 40.94 -2.03 -17.46
C LEU A 60 39.77 -2.22 -16.47
N GLN A 61 38.53 -2.12 -16.95
CA GLN A 61 37.31 -2.28 -16.13
C GLN A 61 36.81 -3.72 -16.04
N SER A 62 37.24 -4.64 -16.91
CA SER A 62 36.63 -5.99 -17.03
C SER A 62 37.15 -7.04 -16.05
N PHE A 63 38.10 -6.72 -15.17
CA PHE A 63 38.73 -7.69 -14.26
C PHE A 63 38.35 -7.43 -12.81
N ASP A 64 37.67 -8.39 -12.20
CA ASP A 64 37.15 -8.29 -10.85
C ASP A 64 38.11 -8.94 -9.82
N ARG A 65 38.25 -8.29 -8.65
CA ARG A 65 38.83 -8.82 -7.39
C ARG A 65 40.36 -8.89 -7.18
N ASP A 66 41.08 -7.77 -7.25
CA ASP A 66 42.36 -7.63 -6.51
C ASP A 66 42.69 -6.17 -6.16
N VAL A 67 43.68 -5.92 -5.29
CA VAL A 67 44.15 -4.58 -4.82
C VAL A 67 44.50 -3.64 -5.99
N ASP A 68 44.84 -4.18 -7.16
CA ASP A 68 45.09 -3.42 -8.39
C ASP A 68 43.83 -2.92 -9.11
N ALA A 69 42.63 -3.27 -8.65
CA ALA A 69 41.38 -2.75 -9.21
C ALA A 69 41.28 -1.21 -9.08
N ALA A 70 41.64 -0.65 -7.92
CA ALA A 70 41.61 0.80 -7.70
C ALA A 70 42.58 1.56 -8.62
N LYS A 71 43.78 1.01 -8.85
CA LYS A 71 44.77 1.58 -9.79
C LYS A 71 44.25 1.54 -11.23
N ARG A 72 43.61 0.45 -11.63
CA ARG A 72 43.03 0.29 -12.98
C ARG A 72 41.84 1.22 -13.21
N ILE A 73 40.97 1.38 -12.21
CA ILE A 73 39.89 2.36 -12.20
C ILE A 73 40.45 3.79 -12.35
N TYR A 74 41.52 4.12 -11.62
CA TYR A 74 42.18 5.41 -11.73
C TYR A 74 42.82 5.62 -13.11
N ALA A 75 43.46 4.59 -13.68
CA ALA A 75 44.00 4.63 -15.03
C ALA A 75 42.91 4.80 -16.10
N ALA A 76 41.81 4.07 -15.98
CA ALA A 76 40.65 4.20 -16.87
C ALA A 76 40.08 5.63 -16.82
N LYS A 77 40.06 6.27 -15.65
CA LYS A 77 39.60 7.66 -15.51
C LYS A 77 40.45 8.63 -16.29
N HIS A 78 41.78 8.53 -16.22
CA HIS A 78 42.66 9.36 -17.04
C HIS A 78 42.42 9.17 -18.53
N ILE A 79 42.20 7.92 -18.96
CA ILE A 79 41.85 7.64 -20.37
C ILE A 79 40.51 8.31 -20.74
N TYR A 80 39.50 8.24 -19.88
CA TYR A 80 38.22 8.91 -20.12
C TYR A 80 38.31 10.44 -20.08
N ASP A 81 39.19 11.01 -19.25
CA ASP A 81 39.46 12.45 -19.19
C ASP A 81 40.08 12.98 -20.50
N ASP A 82 40.85 12.16 -21.21
CA ASP A 82 41.37 12.48 -22.54
C ASP A 82 40.35 12.19 -23.65
N LEU A 83 39.62 11.08 -23.55
CA LEU A 83 38.57 10.72 -24.51
C LEU A 83 37.48 11.78 -24.63
N VAL A 84 37.06 12.43 -23.54
CA VAL A 84 36.07 13.52 -23.61
C VAL A 84 36.60 14.77 -24.32
N LYS A 85 37.92 14.97 -24.40
CA LYS A 85 38.54 16.08 -25.14
C LYS A 85 38.65 15.73 -26.63
N LEU A 86 38.98 14.47 -26.94
CA LEU A 86 39.12 13.96 -28.31
C LEU A 86 37.77 13.75 -29.01
N ALA A 87 36.73 13.39 -28.26
CA ALA A 87 35.39 13.12 -28.78
C ALA A 87 34.31 13.77 -27.89
N PRO A 88 34.26 15.11 -27.82
CA PRO A 88 33.35 15.84 -26.93
C PRO A 88 31.87 15.68 -27.30
N ASP A 89 31.57 15.23 -28.51
CA ASP A 89 30.19 15.02 -28.99
C ASP A 89 29.68 13.58 -28.82
N SER A 90 30.49 12.70 -28.20
CA SER A 90 30.11 11.30 -27.95
C SER A 90 29.38 11.13 -26.62
N ALA A 91 28.05 11.00 -26.66
CA ALA A 91 27.24 10.73 -25.46
C ALA A 91 27.72 9.50 -24.68
N TYR A 92 28.18 8.45 -25.36
CA TYR A 92 28.66 7.21 -24.74
C TYR A 92 29.91 7.41 -23.90
N ILE A 93 30.86 8.24 -24.35
CA ILE A 93 32.10 8.52 -23.62
C ILE A 93 31.81 9.31 -22.34
N TRP A 94 30.95 10.33 -22.44
CA TRP A 94 30.48 11.09 -21.27
C TRP A 94 29.75 10.17 -20.27
N TYR A 95 28.86 9.29 -20.75
CA TYR A 95 28.18 8.30 -19.91
C TYR A 95 29.17 7.39 -19.17
N LYS A 96 30.15 6.82 -19.89
CA LYS A 96 31.13 5.91 -19.29
C LYS A 96 32.03 6.58 -18.27
N ARG A 97 32.41 7.84 -18.49
CA ARG A 97 33.14 8.62 -17.49
C ARG A 97 32.26 8.93 -16.27
N GLY A 98 31.01 9.30 -16.47
CA GLY A 98 30.05 9.54 -15.39
C GLY A 98 29.84 8.31 -14.51
N GLN A 99 29.64 7.13 -15.12
CA GLN A 99 29.55 5.85 -14.41
C GLN A 99 30.79 5.57 -13.55
N LEU A 100 31.99 5.79 -14.10
CA LEU A 100 33.26 5.61 -13.39
C LEU A 100 33.46 6.60 -12.23
N ARG A 101 32.86 7.78 -12.31
CA ARG A 101 32.92 8.78 -11.23
C ARG A 101 31.93 8.47 -10.11
N PHE A 102 30.79 7.83 -10.43
CA PHE A 102 29.74 7.51 -9.47
C PHE A 102 30.14 6.38 -8.51
N ASP A 103 30.19 5.11 -8.95
CA ASP A 103 30.39 3.99 -8.02
C ASP A 103 31.86 3.84 -7.56
N PRO A 104 32.86 3.79 -8.46
CA PRO A 104 34.22 3.45 -8.06
C PRO A 104 34.99 4.60 -7.38
N MET A 105 34.62 5.86 -7.65
CA MET A 105 35.35 7.04 -7.16
C MET A 105 34.57 7.89 -6.17
N ALA A 106 33.27 7.64 -5.98
CA ALA A 106 32.39 8.43 -5.13
C ALA A 106 32.38 9.95 -5.45
N ASP A 107 32.74 10.34 -6.68
CA ASP A 107 32.64 11.72 -7.18
C ASP A 107 31.23 11.96 -7.76
N ILE A 108 30.26 12.05 -6.86
CA ILE A 108 28.83 12.14 -7.20
C ILE A 108 28.50 13.39 -8.02
N LYS A 109 29.14 14.53 -7.71
CA LYS A 109 28.92 15.79 -8.44
C LYS A 109 29.47 15.71 -9.86
N GLY A 110 30.71 15.23 -9.99
CA GLY A 110 31.34 15.06 -11.30
C GLY A 110 30.63 14.01 -12.17
N ALA A 111 30.12 12.95 -11.55
CA ALA A 111 29.28 11.97 -12.23
C ALA A 111 27.99 12.61 -12.77
N GLU A 112 27.28 13.40 -11.96
CA GLU A 112 26.05 14.09 -12.38
C GLU A 112 26.29 15.01 -13.58
N GLU A 113 27.36 15.81 -13.55
CA GLU A 113 27.75 16.71 -14.65
C GLU A 113 27.99 15.94 -15.96
N ASP A 114 28.73 14.83 -15.89
CA ASP A 114 29.06 13.99 -17.04
C ASP A 114 27.82 13.28 -17.61
N ILE A 115 26.94 12.78 -16.75
CA ILE A 115 25.69 12.16 -17.16
C ILE A 115 24.74 13.18 -17.79
N LEU A 116 24.62 14.38 -17.22
CA LEU A 116 23.81 15.46 -17.82
C LEU A 116 24.37 15.89 -19.19
N LYS A 117 25.69 15.91 -19.36
CA LYS A 117 26.33 16.18 -20.65
C LYS A 117 26.04 15.08 -21.67
N ALA A 118 26.10 13.80 -21.26
CA ALA A 118 25.72 12.66 -22.10
C ALA A 118 24.26 12.77 -22.58
N LEU A 119 23.34 13.12 -21.67
CA LEU A 119 21.91 13.26 -21.97
C LEU A 119 21.59 14.50 -22.81
N LYS A 120 22.39 15.56 -22.73
CA LYS A 120 22.28 16.70 -23.64
C LYS A 120 22.60 16.30 -25.09
N LEU A 121 23.56 15.39 -25.29
CA LEU A 121 23.96 14.89 -26.61
C LEU A 121 23.02 13.80 -27.13
N ASN A 122 22.51 12.93 -26.24
CA ASN A 122 21.53 11.90 -26.57
C ASN A 122 20.48 11.76 -25.45
N PRO A 123 19.35 12.47 -25.53
CA PRO A 123 18.29 12.40 -24.53
C PRO A 123 17.65 11.01 -24.37
N SER A 124 17.73 10.17 -25.42
CA SER A 124 17.14 8.83 -25.45
C SER A 124 18.09 7.73 -24.95
N HIS A 125 19.25 8.08 -24.40
CA HIS A 125 20.22 7.12 -23.90
C HIS A 125 19.75 6.48 -22.57
N VAL A 126 19.12 5.29 -22.65
CA VAL A 126 18.51 4.59 -21.50
C VAL A 126 19.47 4.42 -20.32
N PRO A 127 20.69 3.85 -20.49
CA PRO A 127 21.61 3.68 -19.35
C PRO A 127 22.04 4.99 -18.68
N ALA A 128 22.03 6.11 -19.41
CA ALA A 128 22.42 7.41 -18.85
C ALA A 128 21.26 8.04 -18.07
N ASN A 129 20.02 7.87 -18.55
CA ASN A 129 18.84 8.28 -17.79
C ASN A 129 18.70 7.46 -16.50
N TRP A 130 19.02 6.16 -16.55
CA TRP A 130 19.05 5.31 -15.36
C TRP A 130 20.15 5.74 -14.37
N GLN A 131 21.38 5.95 -14.85
CA GLN A 131 22.47 6.43 -14.00
C GLN A 131 22.15 7.79 -13.37
N LEU A 132 21.45 8.68 -14.10
CA LEU A 132 20.99 9.95 -13.55
C LEU A 132 20.00 9.73 -12.39
N ALA A 133 19.02 8.84 -12.55
CA ALA A 133 18.08 8.49 -11.49
C ALA A 133 18.82 7.99 -10.25
N GLU A 134 19.76 7.06 -10.40
CA GLU A 134 20.57 6.52 -9.29
C GLU A 134 21.36 7.62 -8.56
N ILE A 135 22.03 8.50 -9.30
CA ILE A 135 22.77 9.65 -8.75
C ILE A 135 21.83 10.54 -7.94
N LEU A 136 20.67 10.89 -8.49
CA LEU A 136 19.72 11.78 -7.83
C LEU A 136 19.14 11.13 -6.55
N PHE A 137 18.85 9.83 -6.56
CA PHE A 137 18.41 9.12 -5.34
C PHE A 137 19.52 9.03 -4.29
N HIS A 138 20.78 8.83 -4.69
CA HIS A 138 21.91 8.89 -3.77
C HIS A 138 22.06 10.29 -3.14
N ARG A 139 21.78 11.36 -3.88
CA ARG A 139 21.79 12.72 -3.34
C ARG A 139 20.60 13.01 -2.44
N ALA A 140 19.44 12.43 -2.73
CA ALA A 140 18.23 12.59 -1.94
C ALA A 140 18.40 12.15 -0.49
N SER A 141 19.16 11.08 -0.22
CA SER A 141 19.46 10.62 1.14
C SER A 141 20.24 11.64 1.97
N HIS A 142 20.88 12.62 1.33
CA HIS A 142 21.71 13.63 1.98
C HIS A 142 21.15 15.07 1.90
N SER A 143 20.26 15.36 0.94
CA SER A 143 19.89 16.74 0.55
C SER A 143 18.38 17.00 0.39
N GLY A 144 17.51 16.06 0.81
CA GLY A 144 16.07 16.28 0.93
C GLY A 144 15.23 16.05 -0.34
N GLY A 145 13.93 16.40 -0.26
CA GLY A 145 12.88 15.93 -1.18
C GLY A 145 12.98 16.36 -2.65
N LYS A 146 13.69 17.45 -2.97
CA LYS A 146 13.87 17.92 -4.37
C LYS A 146 14.49 16.84 -5.27
N TYR A 147 15.54 16.20 -4.78
CA TYR A 147 16.27 15.17 -5.53
C TYR A 147 15.45 13.88 -5.71
N ILE A 148 14.49 13.61 -4.82
CA ILE A 148 13.55 12.48 -4.98
C ILE A 148 12.67 12.72 -6.20
N MET A 149 12.15 13.95 -6.37
CA MET A 149 11.29 14.29 -7.50
C MET A 149 12.05 14.28 -8.83
N GLU A 150 13.26 14.83 -8.86
CA GLU A 150 14.11 14.81 -10.06
C GLU A 150 14.54 13.38 -10.42
N GLY A 151 14.91 12.57 -9.44
CA GLY A 151 15.22 11.15 -9.64
C GLY A 151 14.02 10.36 -10.15
N LEU A 152 12.82 10.62 -9.61
CA LEU A 152 11.58 10.00 -10.09
C LEU A 152 11.30 10.38 -11.54
N LYS A 153 11.51 11.64 -11.92
CA LYS A 153 11.38 12.10 -13.31
C LYS A 153 12.36 11.38 -14.24
N ALA A 154 13.62 11.22 -13.83
CA ALA A 154 14.61 10.48 -14.59
C ALA A 154 14.23 8.99 -14.73
N ALA A 155 13.74 8.35 -13.66
CA ALA A 155 13.26 6.97 -13.71
C ALA A 155 12.03 6.80 -14.61
N LYS A 156 11.05 7.73 -14.56
CA LYS A 156 9.90 7.74 -15.48
C LYS A 156 10.38 7.85 -16.93
N LYS A 157 11.40 8.68 -17.20
CA LYS A 157 11.99 8.79 -18.54
C LYS A 157 12.62 7.48 -19.02
N VAL A 158 13.25 6.71 -18.12
CA VAL A 158 13.74 5.36 -18.44
C VAL A 158 12.60 4.48 -18.91
N THR A 159 11.48 4.43 -18.17
CA THR A 159 10.32 3.59 -18.53
C THR A 159 9.60 4.05 -19.80
N GLU A 160 9.68 5.32 -20.18
CA GLU A 160 9.19 5.81 -21.48
C GLU A 160 10.02 5.28 -22.66
N LEU A 161 11.34 5.15 -22.45
CA LEU A 161 12.29 4.73 -23.48
C LEU A 161 12.43 3.21 -23.54
N ASP A 162 12.31 2.55 -22.38
CA ASP A 162 12.37 1.10 -22.19
C ASP A 162 11.22 0.67 -21.24
N PRO A 163 10.04 0.35 -21.79
CA PRO A 163 8.85 -0.02 -21.00
C PRO A 163 8.97 -1.32 -20.19
N ASP A 164 10.06 -2.08 -20.37
CA ASP A 164 10.32 -3.33 -19.64
C ASP A 164 11.52 -3.21 -18.68
N HIS A 165 11.99 -1.97 -18.42
CA HIS A 165 13.11 -1.72 -17.52
C HIS A 165 12.75 -2.01 -16.06
N PHE A 166 13.11 -3.21 -15.59
CA PHE A 166 12.75 -3.75 -14.28
C PHE A 166 13.12 -2.82 -13.10
N ASP A 167 14.38 -2.38 -13.01
CA ASP A 167 14.86 -1.58 -11.87
C ASP A 167 14.19 -0.20 -11.79
N ALA A 168 13.82 0.36 -12.95
CA ALA A 168 13.14 1.64 -13.05
C ALA A 168 11.71 1.53 -12.51
N HIS A 169 10.99 0.47 -12.87
CA HIS A 169 9.68 0.22 -12.29
C HIS A 169 9.75 -0.05 -10.79
N LEU A 170 10.72 -0.85 -10.31
CA LEU A 170 10.90 -1.09 -8.87
C LEU A 170 11.08 0.20 -8.08
N ILE A 171 11.96 1.10 -8.55
CA ILE A 171 12.21 2.36 -7.85
C ILE A 171 11.01 3.30 -7.92
N ILE A 172 10.31 3.35 -9.07
CA ILE A 172 9.10 4.14 -9.24
C ILE A 172 8.04 3.69 -8.25
N VAL A 173 7.76 2.38 -8.15
CA VAL A 173 6.77 1.85 -7.19
C VAL A 173 7.11 2.28 -5.77
N ARG A 174 8.35 2.08 -5.33
CA ARG A 174 8.82 2.42 -3.98
C ARG A 174 8.68 3.92 -3.64
N ILE A 175 8.84 4.79 -4.62
CA ILE A 175 8.72 6.24 -4.43
C ILE A 175 7.28 6.69 -4.55
N ALA A 176 6.54 6.18 -5.52
CA ALA A 176 5.14 6.50 -5.76
C ALA A 176 4.28 6.18 -4.54
N PHE A 177 4.48 5.03 -3.87
CA PHE A 177 3.80 4.74 -2.61
C PHE A 177 4.10 5.77 -1.50
N ARG A 178 5.35 6.23 -1.38
CA ARG A 178 5.72 7.25 -0.38
C ARG A 178 5.12 8.63 -0.67
N LEU A 179 4.95 8.95 -1.95
CA LEU A 179 4.32 10.19 -2.41
C LEU A 179 2.80 10.07 -2.57
N GLN A 180 2.22 8.91 -2.30
CA GLN A 180 0.81 8.59 -2.57
C GLN A 180 0.39 8.79 -4.04
N GLU A 181 1.34 8.68 -4.98
CA GLU A 181 1.07 8.70 -6.43
C GLU A 181 0.58 7.32 -6.92
N TYR A 182 -0.60 6.89 -6.45
CA TYR A 182 -1.10 5.53 -6.66
C TYR A 182 -1.24 5.12 -8.13
N SER A 183 -1.66 6.02 -9.03
CA SER A 183 -1.73 5.73 -10.47
C SER A 183 -0.36 5.43 -11.10
N THR A 184 0.69 6.12 -10.63
CA THR A 184 2.07 5.86 -11.08
C THR A 184 2.56 4.50 -10.55
N ALA A 185 2.25 4.19 -9.30
CA ALA A 185 2.57 2.88 -8.70
C ALA A 185 1.88 1.75 -9.46
N GLU A 186 0.59 1.90 -9.78
CA GLU A 186 -0.21 0.92 -10.51
C GLU A 186 0.38 0.63 -11.89
N THR A 187 0.72 1.67 -12.65
CA THR A 187 1.32 1.54 -14.00
C THR A 187 2.61 0.74 -13.94
N SER A 188 3.48 1.04 -12.96
CA SER A 188 4.76 0.33 -12.82
C SER A 188 4.60 -1.09 -12.28
N LEU A 189 3.65 -1.33 -11.38
CA LEU A 189 3.33 -2.67 -10.91
C LEU A 189 2.76 -3.56 -12.03
N LYS A 190 1.90 -3.02 -12.90
CA LYS A 190 1.41 -3.72 -14.10
C LYS A 190 2.54 -4.08 -15.08
N ALA A 191 3.54 -3.21 -15.21
CA ALA A 191 4.74 -3.54 -15.98
C ALA A 191 5.54 -4.67 -15.31
N LEU A 192 5.76 -4.62 -13.99
CA LEU A 192 6.46 -5.66 -13.24
C LEU A 192 5.76 -7.03 -13.30
N THR A 193 4.42 -7.07 -13.27
CA THR A 193 3.67 -8.32 -13.45
C THR A 193 3.70 -8.83 -14.89
N ARG A 194 3.94 -7.98 -15.88
CA ARG A 194 4.20 -8.40 -17.26
C ARG A 194 5.61 -8.98 -17.43
N ILE A 195 6.62 -8.37 -16.78
CA ILE A 195 8.01 -8.83 -16.81
C ILE A 195 8.17 -10.16 -16.05
N LEU A 196 7.58 -10.27 -14.85
CA LEU A 196 7.63 -11.46 -13.99
C LEU A 196 6.22 -11.98 -13.66
N PRO A 197 5.53 -12.65 -14.59
CA PRO A 197 4.11 -13.01 -14.44
C PRO A 197 3.81 -14.07 -13.39
N PHE A 198 4.83 -14.82 -12.96
CA PHE A 198 4.73 -15.85 -11.93
C PHE A 198 5.37 -15.45 -10.60
N GLU A 199 5.81 -14.19 -10.47
CA GLU A 199 6.29 -13.66 -9.20
C GLU A 199 5.11 -13.07 -8.41
N PRO A 200 4.71 -13.68 -7.26
CA PRO A 200 3.52 -13.26 -6.54
C PRO A 200 3.64 -11.88 -5.89
N THR A 201 4.87 -11.41 -5.64
CA THR A 201 5.13 -10.17 -4.91
C THR A 201 4.45 -8.96 -5.54
N PHE A 202 4.48 -8.82 -6.88
CA PHE A 202 3.91 -7.66 -7.57
C PHE A 202 2.38 -7.74 -7.71
N HIS A 203 1.83 -8.95 -7.88
CA HIS A 203 0.38 -9.16 -7.85
C HIS A 203 -0.19 -8.84 -6.46
N LYS A 204 0.54 -9.20 -5.40
CA LYS A 204 0.18 -8.86 -4.03
C LYS A 204 0.17 -7.36 -3.79
N GLN A 205 1.23 -6.65 -4.22
CA GLN A 205 1.28 -5.19 -4.13
C GLN A 205 0.18 -4.49 -4.95
N LEU A 206 -0.25 -5.06 -6.08
CA LEU A 206 -1.43 -4.58 -6.80
C LEU A 206 -2.71 -4.78 -5.99
N GLY A 207 -2.89 -5.95 -5.36
CA GLY A 207 -4.02 -6.20 -4.46
C GLY A 207 -4.09 -5.16 -3.33
N ASP A 208 -2.96 -4.91 -2.65
CA ASP A 208 -2.87 -3.90 -1.59
C ASP A 208 -3.20 -2.49 -2.11
N LEU A 209 -2.68 -2.13 -3.29
CA LEU A 209 -2.93 -0.84 -3.92
C LEU A 209 -4.40 -0.65 -4.30
N TYR A 210 -5.03 -1.68 -4.86
CA TYR A 210 -6.43 -1.65 -5.25
C TYR A 210 -7.34 -1.56 -4.03
N GLN A 211 -6.99 -2.22 -2.92
CA GLN A 211 -7.71 -2.07 -1.65
C GLN A 211 -7.64 -0.63 -1.13
N ILE A 212 -6.45 -0.01 -1.12
CA ILE A 212 -6.27 1.41 -0.71
C ILE A 212 -7.06 2.37 -1.61
N THR A 213 -7.17 2.06 -2.90
CA THR A 213 -7.88 2.90 -3.88
C THR A 213 -9.34 2.49 -4.07
N ASN A 214 -9.88 1.63 -3.21
CA ASN A 214 -11.28 1.15 -3.22
C ASN A 214 -11.70 0.44 -4.53
N GLN A 215 -10.76 -0.14 -5.27
CA GLN A 215 -10.99 -0.93 -6.47
C GLN A 215 -11.20 -2.41 -6.10
N TRP A 216 -12.32 -2.73 -5.45
CA TRP A 216 -12.57 -4.01 -4.78
C TRP A 216 -12.39 -5.24 -5.68
N GLN A 217 -13.01 -5.24 -6.86
CA GLN A 217 -12.90 -6.38 -7.78
C GLN A 217 -11.46 -6.57 -8.27
N ALA A 218 -10.77 -5.49 -8.60
CA ALA A 218 -9.37 -5.56 -9.03
C ALA A 218 -8.45 -6.06 -7.91
N ALA A 219 -8.74 -5.72 -6.65
CA ALA A 219 -8.03 -6.25 -5.49
C ALA A 219 -8.23 -7.77 -5.36
N ILE A 220 -9.47 -8.25 -5.45
CA ILE A 220 -9.80 -9.69 -5.42
C ILE A 220 -9.05 -10.43 -6.54
N ASP A 221 -9.13 -9.95 -7.78
CA ASP A 221 -8.49 -10.58 -8.94
C ASP A 221 -6.96 -10.68 -8.77
N ALA A 222 -6.33 -9.61 -8.25
CA ALA A 222 -4.90 -9.56 -8.00
C ALA A 222 -4.47 -10.56 -6.91
N TYR A 223 -5.19 -10.63 -5.78
CA TYR A 223 -4.92 -11.61 -4.74
C TYR A 223 -5.21 -13.05 -5.19
N GLN A 224 -6.27 -13.29 -5.97
CA GLN A 224 -6.56 -14.59 -6.56
C GLN A 224 -5.43 -15.05 -7.47
N ARG A 225 -4.80 -14.13 -8.21
CA ARG A 225 -3.62 -14.45 -9.01
C ARG A 225 -2.46 -14.92 -8.14
N VAL A 226 -2.25 -14.31 -6.97
CA VAL A 226 -1.26 -14.76 -5.99
C VAL A 226 -1.61 -16.16 -5.47
N ILE A 227 -2.85 -16.41 -5.06
CA ILE A 227 -3.30 -17.72 -4.55
C ILE A 227 -3.13 -18.82 -5.62
N LYS A 228 -3.37 -18.51 -6.89
CA LYS A 228 -3.11 -19.45 -8.00
C LYS A 228 -1.63 -19.82 -8.14
N ILE A 229 -0.70 -18.92 -7.79
CA ILE A 229 0.75 -19.15 -7.84
C ILE A 229 1.23 -19.80 -6.53
N ARG A 230 0.78 -19.30 -5.37
CA ARG A 230 1.10 -19.77 -4.02
C ARG A 230 -0.20 -19.96 -3.21
N PRO A 231 -0.80 -21.16 -3.23
CA PRO A 231 -2.09 -21.41 -2.58
C PRO A 231 -2.13 -21.22 -1.05
N LYS A 232 -0.95 -21.24 -0.41
CA LYS A 232 -0.78 -21.04 1.03
C LYS A 232 -0.35 -19.61 1.41
N ASP A 233 -0.45 -18.64 0.50
CA ASP A 233 -0.09 -17.25 0.80
C ASP A 233 -1.08 -16.61 1.78
N VAL A 234 -0.68 -16.46 3.04
CA VAL A 234 -1.51 -15.93 4.13
C VAL A 234 -2.03 -14.52 3.83
N HIS A 235 -1.15 -13.66 3.33
CA HIS A 235 -1.46 -12.25 3.05
C HIS A 235 -2.61 -12.14 2.06
N SER A 236 -2.60 -12.90 0.97
CA SER A 236 -3.63 -12.82 -0.07
C SER A 236 -4.98 -13.36 0.41
N HIS A 237 -5.00 -14.38 1.28
CA HIS A 237 -6.24 -14.83 1.91
C HIS A 237 -6.80 -13.75 2.84
N LEU A 238 -5.95 -13.14 3.68
CA LEU A 238 -6.38 -12.01 4.53
C LEU A 238 -6.91 -10.84 3.68
N GLY A 239 -6.19 -10.46 2.62
CA GLY A 239 -6.56 -9.36 1.74
C GLY A 239 -7.94 -9.54 1.11
N ILE A 240 -8.23 -10.73 0.55
CA ILE A 240 -9.56 -11.03 -0.01
C ILE A 240 -10.63 -11.00 1.09
N GLY A 241 -10.35 -11.59 2.25
CA GLY A 241 -11.27 -11.60 3.39
C GLY A 241 -11.65 -10.19 3.86
N LEU A 242 -10.67 -9.29 3.95
CA LEU A 242 -10.88 -7.89 4.31
C LEU A 242 -11.69 -7.13 3.24
N VAL A 243 -11.44 -7.41 1.94
CA VAL A 243 -12.24 -6.80 0.87
C VAL A 243 -13.70 -7.23 0.96
N PHE A 244 -13.99 -8.51 1.19
CA PHE A 244 -15.37 -8.97 1.36
C PHE A 244 -16.04 -8.42 2.62
N GLN A 245 -15.31 -8.31 3.73
CA GLN A 245 -15.81 -7.68 4.94
C GLN A 245 -16.22 -6.21 4.68
N GLU A 246 -15.38 -5.44 3.99
CA GLU A 246 -15.65 -4.05 3.64
C GLU A 246 -16.88 -3.93 2.72
N LEU A 247 -17.00 -4.80 1.71
CA LEU A 247 -18.16 -4.84 0.83
C LEU A 247 -19.45 -5.15 1.61
N ALA A 248 -19.41 -6.10 2.54
CA ALA A 248 -20.54 -6.42 3.41
C ALA A 248 -20.94 -5.24 4.30
N GLN A 249 -19.97 -4.56 4.93
CA GLN A 249 -20.22 -3.38 5.76
C GLN A 249 -20.85 -2.23 4.97
N ARG A 250 -20.41 -2.01 3.72
CA ARG A 250 -21.00 -0.99 2.83
C ARG A 250 -22.42 -1.32 2.41
N SER A 251 -22.67 -2.59 2.08
CA SER A 251 -24.02 -3.05 1.74
C SER A 251 -24.99 -2.83 2.90
N LEU A 252 -24.57 -3.12 4.14
CA LEU A 252 -25.32 -2.79 5.36
C LEU A 252 -25.56 -1.28 5.52
N ALA A 253 -24.51 -0.47 5.37
CA ALA A 253 -24.60 0.98 5.58
C ALA A 253 -25.51 1.71 4.58
N GLN A 254 -25.65 1.19 3.36
CA GLN A 254 -26.45 1.84 2.32
C GLN A 254 -27.96 1.60 2.45
N GLY A 255 -28.41 0.68 3.31
CA GLY A 255 -29.83 0.34 3.50
C GLY A 255 -30.55 -0.09 2.21
N LYS A 256 -29.80 -0.28 1.13
CA LYS A 256 -30.26 -0.60 -0.22
C LYS A 256 -29.66 -1.92 -0.62
N ILE A 257 -30.50 -2.95 -0.62
CA ILE A 257 -30.39 -4.04 -1.56
C ILE A 257 -30.90 -3.44 -2.87
N ASP A 258 -30.01 -2.82 -3.67
CA ASP A 258 -30.46 -2.18 -4.90
C ASP A 258 -30.68 -3.29 -5.93
N SER A 259 -31.95 -3.72 -6.02
CA SER A 259 -32.49 -4.75 -6.93
C SER A 259 -32.19 -4.57 -8.44
N GLN A 260 -31.36 -3.60 -8.81
CA GLN A 260 -30.97 -3.30 -10.19
C GLN A 260 -29.46 -3.29 -10.46
N SER A 261 -28.60 -3.56 -9.47
CA SER A 261 -27.21 -3.91 -9.77
C SER A 261 -27.05 -5.44 -9.74
N GLU A 262 -26.11 -5.99 -10.50
CA GLU A 262 -25.67 -7.40 -10.34
C GLU A 262 -24.96 -7.55 -8.98
N GLU A 263 -25.69 -7.29 -7.89
CA GLU A 263 -25.18 -7.18 -6.53
C GLU A 263 -25.05 -8.58 -5.94
N VAL A 264 -23.83 -8.90 -5.49
CA VAL A 264 -23.59 -10.09 -4.69
C VAL A 264 -24.36 -9.93 -3.37
N ASP A 265 -25.28 -10.85 -3.10
CA ASP A 265 -26.10 -10.83 -1.89
C ASP A 265 -25.24 -10.75 -0.61
N LEU A 266 -25.70 -10.01 0.40
CA LEU A 266 -24.99 -9.78 1.66
C LEU A 266 -24.55 -11.09 2.33
N SER A 267 -25.40 -12.12 2.27
CA SER A 267 -25.05 -13.44 2.82
C SER A 267 -23.85 -14.08 2.12
N THR A 268 -23.70 -13.83 0.80
CA THR A 268 -22.58 -14.31 0.00
C THR A 268 -21.31 -13.54 0.34
N LEU A 269 -21.39 -12.21 0.46
CA LEU A 269 -20.25 -11.38 0.86
C LEU A 269 -19.69 -11.81 2.23
N ILE A 270 -20.59 -12.01 3.20
CA ILE A 270 -20.21 -12.45 4.54
C ILE A 270 -19.64 -13.87 4.54
N HIS A 271 -20.22 -14.78 3.76
CA HIS A 271 -19.71 -16.15 3.64
C HIS A 271 -18.29 -16.19 3.04
N GLU A 272 -18.03 -15.40 2.01
CA GLU A 272 -16.70 -15.29 1.41
C GLU A 272 -15.70 -14.66 2.38
N ALA A 273 -16.11 -13.62 3.12
CA ALA A 273 -15.27 -13.04 4.18
C ALA A 273 -14.89 -14.09 5.24
N GLU A 274 -15.87 -14.84 5.77
CA GLU A 274 -15.63 -15.93 6.73
C GLU A 274 -14.65 -16.98 6.16
N THR A 275 -14.83 -17.37 4.90
CA THR A 275 -14.03 -18.40 4.23
C THR A 275 -12.57 -17.99 4.10
N TYR A 276 -12.31 -16.79 3.56
CA TYR A 276 -10.94 -16.31 3.33
C TYR A 276 -10.23 -15.93 4.63
N LEU A 277 -10.93 -15.31 5.59
CA LEU A 277 -10.35 -14.98 6.89
C LEU A 277 -10.07 -16.24 7.72
N GLY A 278 -11.01 -17.19 7.76
CA GLY A 278 -10.79 -18.49 8.40
C GLY A 278 -9.60 -19.24 7.80
N ARG A 279 -9.43 -19.17 6.46
CA ARG A 279 -8.26 -19.71 5.78
C ARG A 279 -6.97 -19.00 6.17
N ALA A 280 -6.98 -17.67 6.29
CA ALA A 280 -5.83 -16.88 6.73
C ALA A 280 -5.42 -17.21 8.18
N VAL A 281 -6.38 -17.37 9.10
CA VAL A 281 -6.14 -17.83 10.48
C VAL A 281 -5.49 -19.22 10.48
N PHE A 282 -6.08 -20.18 9.75
CA PHE A 282 -5.55 -21.53 9.67
C PHE A 282 -4.11 -21.57 9.13
N LEU A 283 -3.86 -20.88 8.01
CA LEU A 283 -2.53 -20.86 7.39
C LEU A 283 -1.50 -20.14 8.25
N SER A 284 -1.90 -19.10 9.00
CA SER A 284 -1.01 -18.42 9.94
C SER A 284 -0.60 -19.36 11.08
N LYS A 285 -1.55 -20.07 11.68
CA LYS A 285 -1.26 -21.08 12.74
C LYS A 285 -0.36 -22.20 12.22
N ASP A 286 -0.65 -22.75 11.04
CA ASP A 286 0.19 -23.76 10.37
C ASP A 286 1.62 -23.24 10.17
N ALA A 287 1.75 -22.00 9.69
CA ALA A 287 3.04 -21.39 9.43
C ALA A 287 3.85 -21.07 10.71
N ILE A 288 3.18 -20.68 11.80
CA ILE A 288 3.80 -20.42 13.12
C ILE A 288 4.32 -21.73 13.74
N ASN A 289 3.53 -22.80 13.63
CA ASN A 289 3.86 -24.09 14.22
C ASN A 289 4.90 -24.89 13.41
N ASN A 290 5.15 -24.51 12.16
CA ASN A 290 6.15 -25.15 11.34
C ASN A 290 7.59 -24.76 11.77
N PRO A 291 8.43 -25.71 12.23
CA PRO A 291 9.80 -25.42 12.68
C PRO A 291 10.68 -24.76 11.62
N THR A 292 10.41 -24.96 10.33
CA THR A 292 11.20 -24.35 9.25
C THR A 292 10.96 -22.84 9.10
N ASN A 293 9.89 -22.33 9.71
CA ASN A 293 9.50 -20.92 9.63
C ASN A 293 9.95 -20.11 10.84
N GLU A 294 10.89 -20.62 11.63
CA GLU A 294 11.31 -19.99 12.89
C GLU A 294 11.62 -18.49 12.74
N SER A 295 12.38 -18.11 11.71
CA SER A 295 12.74 -16.71 11.43
C SER A 295 11.57 -15.84 10.93
N GLY A 296 10.49 -16.46 10.44
CA GLY A 296 9.28 -15.79 9.94
C GLY A 296 8.11 -15.80 10.94
N ARG A 297 8.26 -16.37 12.14
CA ARG A 297 7.14 -16.51 13.09
C ARG A 297 6.49 -15.18 13.46
N ALA A 298 7.28 -14.13 13.70
CA ALA A 298 6.74 -12.80 14.00
C ALA A 298 5.91 -12.22 12.85
N TYR A 299 6.30 -12.50 11.60
CA TYR A 299 5.53 -12.11 10.42
C TYR A 299 4.16 -12.80 10.45
N PHE A 300 4.11 -14.13 10.61
CA PHE A 300 2.85 -14.87 10.65
C PHE A 300 1.99 -14.57 11.88
N GLN A 301 2.60 -14.25 13.02
CA GLN A 301 1.88 -13.83 14.23
C GLN A 301 1.07 -12.55 13.97
N ARG A 302 1.63 -11.59 13.22
CA ARG A 302 0.91 -10.38 12.84
C ARG A 302 -0.30 -10.69 11.97
N PHE A 303 -0.14 -11.54 10.95
CA PHE A 303 -1.28 -11.96 10.13
C PHE A 303 -2.31 -12.74 10.91
N LEU A 304 -1.91 -13.56 11.88
CA LEU A 304 -2.83 -14.29 12.75
C LEU A 304 -3.72 -13.31 13.54
N ILE A 305 -3.11 -12.30 14.16
CA ILE A 305 -3.80 -11.24 14.92
C ILE A 305 -4.81 -10.53 14.02
N ASP A 306 -4.36 -10.01 12.88
CA ASP A 306 -5.19 -9.27 11.93
C ASP A 306 -6.34 -10.14 11.40
N SER A 307 -6.07 -11.41 11.10
CA SER A 307 -7.09 -12.36 10.58
C SER A 307 -8.10 -12.76 11.64
N GLN A 308 -7.69 -12.99 12.89
CA GLN A 308 -8.60 -13.33 13.99
C GLN A 308 -9.50 -12.15 14.31
N TYR A 309 -8.95 -10.94 14.38
CA TYR A 309 -9.73 -9.73 14.63
C TYR A 309 -10.77 -9.50 13.53
N ALA A 310 -10.36 -9.56 12.26
CA ALA A 310 -11.28 -9.44 11.12
C ALA A 310 -12.35 -10.54 11.13
N LEU A 311 -11.98 -11.80 11.40
CA LEU A 311 -12.92 -12.92 11.44
C LEU A 311 -13.95 -12.76 12.56
N ALA A 312 -13.52 -12.32 13.74
CA ALA A 312 -14.41 -12.05 14.86
C ALA A 312 -15.41 -10.92 14.53
N ASN A 313 -14.97 -9.88 13.82
CA ASN A 313 -15.86 -8.82 13.32
C ASN A 313 -16.87 -9.36 12.30
N VAL A 314 -16.45 -10.24 11.38
CA VAL A 314 -17.37 -10.90 10.44
C VAL A 314 -18.40 -11.77 11.18
N TYR A 315 -17.99 -12.48 12.23
CA TYR A 315 -18.93 -13.21 13.08
C TYR A 315 -19.91 -12.31 13.81
N PHE A 316 -19.44 -11.18 14.33
CA PHE A 316 -20.31 -10.18 14.96
C PHE A 316 -21.33 -9.60 13.95
N LEU A 317 -20.88 -9.25 12.74
CA LEU A 317 -21.75 -8.73 11.67
C LEU A 317 -22.83 -9.72 11.23
N PHE A 318 -22.58 -11.03 11.33
CA PHE A 318 -23.55 -12.07 11.01
C PHE A 318 -24.31 -12.59 12.23
N GLU A 319 -24.27 -11.84 13.34
CA GLU A 319 -24.95 -12.17 14.62
C GLU A 319 -24.55 -13.55 15.18
N LYS A 320 -23.40 -14.10 14.77
CA LYS A 320 -22.79 -15.32 15.32
C LYS A 320 -22.01 -14.99 16.59
N PHE A 321 -22.71 -14.47 17.60
CA PHE A 321 -22.11 -13.87 18.79
C PHE A 321 -21.21 -14.83 19.57
N GLU A 322 -21.56 -16.11 19.68
CA GLU A 322 -20.72 -17.11 20.35
C GLU A 322 -19.37 -17.27 19.63
N LYS A 323 -19.39 -17.38 18.29
CA LYS A 323 -18.15 -17.49 17.51
C LYS A 323 -17.32 -16.21 17.57
N ALA A 324 -17.97 -15.05 17.59
CA ALA A 324 -17.29 -13.76 17.73
C ALA A 324 -16.58 -13.68 19.09
N GLU A 325 -17.27 -14.01 20.18
CA GLU A 325 -16.70 -14.08 21.53
C GLU A 325 -15.51 -15.05 21.58
N GLU A 326 -15.68 -16.28 21.09
CA GLU A 326 -14.62 -17.30 21.07
C GLU A 326 -13.38 -16.83 20.31
N THR A 327 -13.57 -16.21 19.14
CA THR A 327 -12.47 -15.74 18.29
C THR A 327 -11.76 -14.54 18.91
N PHE A 328 -12.49 -13.58 19.49
CA PHE A 328 -11.88 -12.47 20.26
C PHE A 328 -11.16 -12.99 21.50
N ALA A 329 -11.73 -13.95 22.24
CA ALA A 329 -11.12 -14.53 23.42
C ALA A 329 -9.82 -15.27 23.08
N GLU A 330 -9.79 -16.03 21.97
CA GLU A 330 -8.56 -16.67 21.47
C GLU A 330 -7.49 -15.63 21.14
N LEU A 331 -7.85 -14.56 20.42
CA LEU A 331 -6.93 -13.47 20.10
C LEU A 331 -6.35 -12.82 21.37
N LEU A 332 -7.19 -12.57 22.36
CA LEU A 332 -6.81 -11.93 23.63
C LEU A 332 -6.02 -12.84 24.57
N ALA A 333 -6.09 -14.16 24.42
CA ALA A 333 -5.31 -15.10 25.22
C ALA A 333 -3.80 -14.91 24.98
N ASP A 334 -3.41 -14.71 23.73
CA ASP A 334 -2.01 -14.44 23.35
C ASP A 334 -1.68 -12.94 23.33
N ASN A 335 -2.69 -12.07 23.18
CA ASN A 335 -2.52 -10.62 23.01
C ASN A 335 -3.41 -9.85 23.99
N PRO A 336 -3.15 -9.92 25.32
CA PRO A 336 -4.06 -9.38 26.34
C PRO A 336 -4.25 -7.86 26.31
N LEU A 337 -3.37 -7.15 25.57
CA LEU A 337 -3.37 -5.70 25.37
C LEU A 337 -3.94 -5.26 24.01
N HIS A 338 -4.59 -6.16 23.26
CA HIS A 338 -5.24 -5.79 22.00
C HIS A 338 -6.53 -4.99 22.30
N ILE A 339 -6.46 -3.67 22.11
CA ILE A 339 -7.52 -2.73 22.49
C ILE A 339 -8.79 -3.00 21.68
N ASP A 340 -8.68 -3.09 20.34
CA ASP A 340 -9.86 -3.25 19.48
C ASP A 340 -10.61 -4.56 19.71
N ALA A 341 -9.90 -5.65 20.03
CA ALA A 341 -10.51 -6.94 20.35
C ALA A 341 -11.16 -6.93 21.75
N THR A 342 -10.55 -6.20 22.70
CA THR A 342 -11.15 -5.97 24.03
C THR A 342 -12.41 -5.12 23.94
N TYR A 343 -12.47 -4.15 23.02
CA TYR A 343 -13.70 -3.44 22.69
C TYR A 343 -14.71 -4.33 21.95
N GLY A 344 -14.26 -5.11 20.96
CA GLY A 344 -15.12 -6.01 20.18
C GLY A 344 -15.87 -7.04 21.02
N ILE A 345 -15.21 -7.67 22.00
CA ILE A 345 -15.88 -8.58 22.94
C ILE A 345 -16.88 -7.84 23.86
N ALA A 346 -16.60 -6.57 24.18
CA ALA A 346 -17.53 -5.74 24.94
C ALA A 346 -18.79 -5.43 24.13
N ALA A 347 -18.63 -5.12 22.84
CA ALA A 347 -19.74 -4.91 21.91
C ALA A 347 -20.59 -6.19 21.75
N VAL A 348 -19.96 -7.36 21.62
CA VAL A 348 -20.66 -8.66 21.63
C VAL A 348 -21.53 -8.79 22.89
N TYR A 349 -20.97 -8.57 24.07
CA TYR A 349 -21.72 -8.70 25.33
C TYR A 349 -22.82 -7.64 25.47
N GLN A 350 -22.61 -6.43 24.97
CA GLN A 350 -23.61 -5.38 24.96
C GLN A 350 -24.82 -5.80 24.09
N THR A 351 -24.57 -6.29 22.87
CA THR A 351 -25.63 -6.71 21.93
C THR A 351 -26.46 -7.87 22.47
N ILE A 352 -25.84 -8.85 23.15
CA ILE A 352 -26.58 -9.99 23.72
C ILE A 352 -27.20 -9.70 25.11
N GLY A 353 -27.10 -8.46 25.60
CA GLY A 353 -27.67 -8.04 26.89
C GLY A 353 -26.88 -8.50 28.13
N ALA A 354 -25.65 -9.00 27.97
CA ALA A 354 -24.76 -9.40 29.07
C ALA A 354 -24.01 -8.19 29.65
N PHE A 355 -24.78 -7.23 30.16
CA PHE A 355 -24.31 -5.88 30.49
C PHE A 355 -23.16 -5.82 31.50
N GLU A 356 -23.15 -6.66 32.54
CA GLU A 356 -22.06 -6.67 33.52
C GLU A 356 -20.72 -7.10 32.87
N LYS A 357 -20.78 -8.02 31.90
CA LYS A 357 -19.60 -8.41 31.13
C LYS A 357 -19.19 -7.29 30.17
N ALA A 358 -20.15 -6.66 29.49
CA ALA A 358 -19.90 -5.52 28.61
C ALA A 358 -19.17 -4.39 29.37
N GLU A 359 -19.68 -3.98 30.53
CA GLU A 359 -19.06 -2.98 31.39
C GLU A 359 -17.61 -3.36 31.74
N LYS A 360 -17.39 -4.60 32.18
CA LYS A 360 -16.05 -5.08 32.56
C LYS A 360 -15.05 -4.90 31.41
N TYR A 361 -15.44 -5.27 30.19
CA TYR A 361 -14.56 -5.16 29.03
C TYR A 361 -14.41 -3.72 28.54
N LEU A 362 -15.47 -2.89 28.57
CA LEU A 362 -15.40 -1.46 28.28
C LEU A 362 -14.46 -0.72 29.24
N ARG A 363 -14.57 -0.99 30.55
CA ARG A 363 -13.64 -0.44 31.56
C ARG A 363 -12.21 -0.93 31.32
N LYS A 364 -12.01 -2.18 30.88
CA LYS A 364 -10.68 -2.68 30.50
C LYS A 364 -10.13 -1.92 29.28
N THR A 365 -10.93 -1.69 28.25
CA THR A 365 -10.56 -0.88 27.08
C THR A 365 -10.13 0.53 27.50
N LEU A 366 -10.94 1.20 28.34
CA LEU A 366 -10.62 2.54 28.86
C LEU A 366 -9.42 2.57 29.81
N GLY A 367 -9.10 1.45 30.46
CA GLY A 367 -7.89 1.31 31.26
C GLY A 367 -6.62 1.27 30.41
N MET A 368 -6.70 0.74 29.18
CA MET A 368 -5.58 0.71 28.23
C MET A 368 -5.50 2.00 27.41
N GLU A 369 -6.65 2.50 26.96
CA GLU A 369 -6.78 3.74 26.19
C GLU A 369 -7.88 4.62 26.78
N PRO A 370 -7.52 5.54 27.71
CA PRO A 370 -8.50 6.40 28.38
C PRO A 370 -9.28 7.33 27.46
N ALA A 371 -8.79 7.57 26.24
CA ALA A 371 -9.40 8.46 25.25
C ALA A 371 -10.13 7.71 24.12
N HIS A 372 -10.33 6.39 24.25
CA HIS A 372 -10.99 5.57 23.23
C HIS A 372 -12.48 5.96 23.08
N GLU A 373 -12.78 6.75 22.05
CA GLU A 373 -14.08 7.43 21.87
C GLU A 373 -15.26 6.46 21.85
N LEU A 374 -15.14 5.35 21.11
CA LEU A 374 -16.19 4.33 21.00
C LEU A 374 -16.49 3.67 22.36
N ALA A 375 -15.47 3.46 23.19
CA ALA A 375 -15.65 2.80 24.48
C ALA A 375 -16.21 3.76 25.54
N LEU A 376 -15.82 5.04 25.47
CA LEU A 376 -16.42 6.11 26.27
C LEU A 376 -17.91 6.22 25.98
N ASN A 377 -18.28 6.27 24.69
CA ASN A 377 -19.69 6.35 24.30
C ASN A 377 -20.47 5.10 24.68
N ALA A 378 -19.95 3.91 24.32
CA ALA A 378 -20.63 2.64 24.61
C ALA A 378 -20.87 2.43 26.12
N LEU A 379 -19.90 2.78 26.97
CA LEU A 379 -20.08 2.66 28.42
C LEU A 379 -21.10 3.67 28.97
N GLY A 380 -21.07 4.91 28.46
CA GLY A 380 -22.08 5.91 28.86
C GLY A 380 -23.49 5.53 28.39
N TYR A 381 -23.63 5.06 27.16
CA TYR A 381 -24.91 4.60 26.63
C TYR A 381 -25.43 3.37 27.38
N LEU A 382 -24.55 2.40 27.71
CA LEU A 382 -24.89 1.25 28.54
C LEU A 382 -25.51 1.65 29.89
N TYR A 383 -24.93 2.66 30.55
CA TYR A 383 -25.47 3.22 31.79
C TYR A 383 -26.80 3.95 31.59
N ALA A 384 -26.96 4.70 30.49
CA ALA A 384 -28.20 5.36 30.14
C ALA A 384 -29.34 4.35 29.92
N GLU A 385 -29.08 3.30 29.16
CA GLU A 385 -29.99 2.19 28.87
C GLU A 385 -30.54 1.57 30.16
N GLN A 386 -29.63 1.25 31.09
CA GLN A 386 -29.96 0.66 32.39
C GLN A 386 -30.55 1.65 33.40
N GLY A 387 -30.46 2.96 33.14
CA GLY A 387 -30.84 4.00 34.10
C GLY A 387 -29.94 4.05 35.33
N THR A 388 -28.70 3.59 35.22
CA THR A 388 -27.70 3.53 36.30
C THR A 388 -26.56 4.51 36.02
N ASN A 389 -25.81 4.92 37.05
CA ASN A 389 -24.58 5.74 36.91
C ASN A 389 -24.68 6.95 35.94
N LEU A 390 -25.83 7.62 35.87
CA LEU A 390 -26.14 8.61 34.83
C LEU A 390 -25.17 9.80 34.81
N ASP A 391 -24.64 10.21 35.96
CA ASP A 391 -23.63 11.27 36.03
C ASP A 391 -22.28 10.83 35.43
N GLU A 392 -21.88 9.57 35.63
CA GLU A 392 -20.69 8.99 34.98
C GLU A 392 -20.95 8.86 33.48
N ALA A 393 -22.15 8.43 33.08
CA ALA A 393 -22.55 8.33 31.68
C ALA A 393 -22.40 9.65 30.92
N GLU A 394 -22.93 10.73 31.49
CA GLU A 394 -22.80 12.09 30.95
C GLU A 394 -21.32 12.48 30.81
N ALA A 395 -20.51 12.25 31.84
CA ALA A 395 -19.09 12.60 31.82
C ALA A 395 -18.31 11.81 30.76
N LEU A 396 -18.60 10.52 30.60
CA LEU A 396 -17.96 9.66 29.60
C LEU A 396 -18.30 10.11 28.17
N ILE A 397 -19.58 10.34 27.86
CA ILE A 397 -20.01 10.74 26.52
C ILE A 397 -19.53 12.16 26.19
N LYS A 398 -19.53 13.09 27.17
CA LYS A 398 -18.92 14.41 26.97
C LYS A 398 -17.43 14.33 26.63
N ARG A 399 -16.68 13.36 27.18
CA ARG A 399 -15.29 13.13 26.81
C ARG A 399 -15.15 12.57 25.39
N ALA A 400 -16.06 11.71 24.93
CA ALA A 400 -16.11 11.28 23.54
C ALA A 400 -16.39 12.48 22.60
N LEU A 401 -17.37 13.32 22.93
CA LEU A 401 -17.71 14.53 22.18
C LEU A 401 -16.61 15.61 22.16
N GLN A 402 -15.72 15.65 23.16
CA GLN A 402 -14.55 16.55 23.10
C GLN A 402 -13.63 16.24 21.91
N ARG A 403 -13.61 15.00 21.45
CA ARG A 403 -12.78 14.52 20.34
C ARG A 403 -13.54 14.56 19.02
N SER A 404 -14.83 14.19 19.06
CA SER A 404 -15.73 14.24 17.91
C SER A 404 -16.99 15.07 18.21
N PRO A 405 -16.92 16.42 18.20
CA PRO A 405 -18.00 17.30 18.68
C PRO A 405 -19.31 17.22 17.91
N THR A 406 -19.26 16.77 16.66
CA THR A 406 -20.42 16.70 15.75
C THR A 406 -20.80 15.25 15.43
N ASN A 407 -20.37 14.28 16.24
CA ASN A 407 -20.75 12.89 16.01
C ASN A 407 -22.21 12.67 16.44
N GLY A 408 -23.09 12.40 15.47
CA GLY A 408 -24.53 12.21 15.68
C GLY A 408 -24.87 11.12 16.69
N ALA A 409 -24.21 9.95 16.63
CA ALA A 409 -24.43 8.85 17.55
C ALA A 409 -24.05 9.20 19.00
N TYR A 410 -22.99 10.00 19.20
CA TYR A 410 -22.58 10.43 20.53
C TYR A 410 -23.51 11.52 21.09
N LEU A 411 -24.02 12.40 20.22
CA LEU A 411 -25.03 13.39 20.60
C LEU A 411 -26.36 12.72 20.98
N ASP A 412 -26.75 11.68 20.26
CA ASP A 412 -27.91 10.84 20.60
C ASP A 412 -27.74 10.18 21.97
N SER A 413 -26.61 9.51 22.19
CA SER A 413 -26.29 8.88 23.48
C SER A 413 -26.33 9.90 24.63
N LEU A 414 -25.80 11.12 24.43
CA LEU A 414 -25.86 12.20 25.43
C LEU A 414 -27.30 12.66 25.68
N GLY A 415 -28.08 12.81 24.61
CA GLY A 415 -29.50 13.14 24.70
C GLY A 415 -30.30 12.09 25.46
N TRP A 416 -29.99 10.80 25.26
CA TRP A 416 -30.59 9.70 26.00
C TRP A 416 -30.22 9.73 27.48
N VAL A 417 -28.96 10.05 27.83
CA VAL A 417 -28.58 10.29 29.23
C VAL A 417 -29.41 11.41 29.85
N PHE A 418 -29.54 12.56 29.18
CA PHE A 418 -30.34 13.67 29.69
C PHE A 418 -31.82 13.28 29.84
N PHE A 419 -32.36 12.51 28.91
CA PHE A 419 -33.72 11.99 28.99
C PHE A 419 -33.91 11.13 30.24
N LYS A 420 -32.99 10.19 30.50
CA LYS A 420 -33.02 9.30 31.67
C LYS A 420 -32.81 10.05 33.00
N GLN A 421 -32.08 11.16 32.98
CA GLN A 421 -31.95 12.08 34.12
C GLN A 421 -33.19 12.98 34.34
N GLY A 422 -34.17 12.96 33.43
CA GLY A 422 -35.34 13.84 33.48
C GLY A 422 -35.09 15.27 32.98
N ARG A 423 -33.92 15.54 32.37
CA ARG A 423 -33.52 16.83 31.80
C ARG A 423 -34.02 16.97 30.37
N PHE A 424 -35.35 16.95 30.20
CA PHE A 424 -35.98 16.80 28.88
C PHE A 424 -35.64 17.91 27.89
N THR A 425 -35.50 19.16 28.33
CA THR A 425 -35.12 20.27 27.45
C THR A 425 -33.71 20.09 26.87
N GLU A 426 -32.75 19.64 27.69
CA GLU A 426 -31.38 19.36 27.24
C GLU A 426 -31.34 18.10 26.35
N ALA A 427 -32.17 17.10 26.66
CA ALA A 427 -32.33 15.92 25.81
C ALA A 427 -32.80 16.29 24.41
N VAL A 428 -33.87 17.11 24.30
CA VAL A 428 -34.37 17.61 23.01
C VAL A 428 -33.27 18.34 22.24
N THR A 429 -32.54 19.27 22.87
CA THR A 429 -31.46 19.99 22.19
C THR A 429 -30.36 19.06 21.68
N ALA A 430 -29.93 18.08 22.48
CA ALA A 430 -28.90 17.13 22.07
C ALA A 430 -29.38 16.22 20.92
N LEU A 431 -30.63 15.77 20.97
CA LEU A 431 -31.24 14.88 19.98
C LEU A 431 -31.60 15.59 18.67
N GLU A 432 -32.01 16.87 18.72
CA GLU A 432 -32.16 17.71 17.54
C GLU A 432 -30.81 17.84 16.82
N ASN A 433 -29.73 18.15 17.56
CA ASN A 433 -28.38 18.19 16.98
C ASN A 433 -27.95 16.83 16.43
N ALA A 434 -28.29 15.72 17.10
CA ALA A 434 -28.00 14.37 16.62
C ALA A 434 -28.70 14.10 15.27
N ASN A 435 -29.97 14.45 15.17
CA ASN A 435 -30.78 14.30 13.95
C ASN A 435 -30.31 15.23 12.80
N GLU A 436 -29.74 16.38 13.11
CA GLU A 436 -29.09 17.22 12.09
C GLU A 436 -27.84 16.56 11.48
N GLN A 437 -27.09 15.80 12.28
CA GLN A 437 -25.87 15.11 11.81
C GLN A 437 -26.17 13.79 11.11
N MET A 438 -27.20 13.07 11.57
CA MET A 438 -27.63 11.79 11.03
C MET A 438 -29.14 11.82 10.77
N PRO A 439 -29.58 12.57 9.74
CA PRO A 439 -30.98 12.62 9.38
C PRO A 439 -31.47 11.23 9.01
N GLU A 440 -32.74 10.94 9.30
CA GLU A 440 -33.39 9.66 8.97
C GLU A 440 -32.84 8.45 9.73
N ASN A 441 -32.03 8.65 10.79
CA ASN A 441 -31.72 7.55 11.70
C ASN A 441 -32.92 7.27 12.62
N ILE A 442 -33.42 6.04 12.57
CA ILE A 442 -34.66 5.64 13.26
C ILE A 442 -34.52 5.73 14.77
N GLU A 443 -33.40 5.26 15.33
CA GLU A 443 -33.16 5.30 16.78
C GLU A 443 -33.16 6.76 17.30
N ILE A 444 -32.48 7.66 16.58
CA ILE A 444 -32.47 9.09 16.91
C ILE A 444 -33.87 9.70 16.82
N LEU A 445 -34.64 9.40 15.77
CA LEU A 445 -36.01 9.90 15.63
C LEU A 445 -36.92 9.38 16.76
N MET A 446 -36.71 8.14 17.19
CA MET A 446 -37.45 7.51 18.28
C MET A 446 -37.13 8.16 19.63
N HIS A 447 -35.84 8.30 19.97
CA HIS A 447 -35.39 9.01 21.16
C HIS A 447 -35.84 10.47 21.17
N LEU A 448 -35.74 11.17 20.04
CA LEU A 448 -36.18 12.56 19.90
C LEU A 448 -37.68 12.70 20.12
N GLY A 449 -38.49 11.78 19.58
CA GLY A 449 -39.93 11.79 19.82
C GLY A 449 -40.29 11.52 21.29
N ASP A 450 -39.60 10.56 21.93
CA ASP A 450 -39.77 10.29 23.36
C ASP A 450 -39.42 11.53 24.20
N ALA A 451 -38.31 12.19 23.87
CA ALA A 451 -37.88 13.42 24.52
C ALA A 451 -38.89 14.57 24.32
N TYR A 452 -39.40 14.79 23.10
CA TYR A 452 -40.44 15.78 22.85
C TYR A 452 -41.71 15.51 23.64
N LEU A 453 -42.17 14.24 23.69
CA LEU A 453 -43.38 13.89 24.42
C LEU A 453 -43.21 14.20 25.92
N LYS A 454 -42.07 13.84 26.51
CA LYS A 454 -41.78 14.15 27.93
C LYS A 454 -41.53 15.63 28.19
N ASN A 455 -41.04 16.38 27.20
CA ASN A 455 -40.87 17.83 27.27
C ASN A 455 -42.20 18.60 27.07
N GLY A 456 -43.32 17.91 26.82
CA GLY A 456 -44.63 18.53 26.64
C GLY A 456 -44.92 19.02 25.21
N GLU A 457 -44.22 18.46 24.21
CA GLU A 457 -44.33 18.83 22.79
C GLU A 457 -44.88 17.66 21.93
N PRO A 458 -46.09 17.14 22.19
CA PRO A 458 -46.61 15.92 21.56
C PRO A 458 -46.77 16.02 20.04
N GLU A 459 -47.06 17.22 19.51
CA GLU A 459 -47.17 17.43 18.06
C GLU A 459 -45.82 17.29 17.35
N LYS A 460 -44.72 17.70 18.00
CA LYS A 460 -43.37 17.47 17.45
C LYS A 460 -42.99 16.00 17.57
N ALA A 461 -43.30 15.36 18.69
CA ALA A 461 -43.09 13.92 18.90
C ALA A 461 -43.75 13.09 17.79
N ARG A 462 -45.03 13.35 17.52
CA ARG A 462 -45.77 12.67 16.44
C ARG A 462 -45.09 12.83 15.08
N ARG A 463 -44.66 14.05 14.72
CA ARG A 463 -44.01 14.29 13.41
C ARG A 463 -42.72 13.49 13.23
N VAL A 464 -41.87 13.41 14.25
CA VAL A 464 -40.61 12.64 14.12
C VAL A 464 -40.86 11.13 14.11
N TRP A 465 -41.88 10.64 14.81
CA TRP A 465 -42.29 9.23 14.70
C TRP A 465 -42.96 8.91 13.36
N GLU A 466 -43.72 9.84 12.76
CA GLU A 466 -44.27 9.70 11.40
C GLU A 466 -43.14 9.66 10.35
N GLN A 467 -42.07 10.45 10.55
CA GLN A 467 -40.86 10.33 9.74
C GLN A 467 -40.22 8.95 9.89
N ALA A 468 -40.05 8.46 11.13
CA ALA A 468 -39.52 7.12 11.39
C ALA A 468 -40.39 6.02 10.74
N GLN A 469 -41.73 6.14 10.82
CA GLN A 469 -42.67 5.21 10.18
C GLN A 469 -42.57 5.23 8.65
N THR A 470 -42.21 6.37 8.05
CA THR A 470 -42.00 6.45 6.60
C THR A 470 -40.80 5.61 6.15
N ILE A 471 -39.79 5.48 7.04
CA ILE A 471 -38.57 4.71 6.80
C ILE A 471 -38.80 3.22 7.08
N GLU A 472 -39.45 2.90 8.20
CA GLU A 472 -39.85 1.53 8.57
C GLU A 472 -41.37 1.43 8.82
N PRO A 473 -42.19 1.21 7.78
CA PRO A 473 -43.65 1.16 7.90
C PRO A 473 -44.16 0.05 8.82
N ASP A 474 -43.44 -1.07 8.86
CA ASP A 474 -43.82 -2.30 9.56
C ASP A 474 -43.23 -2.43 10.98
N ASN A 475 -42.62 -1.36 11.52
CA ASN A 475 -42.06 -1.38 12.86
C ASN A 475 -43.15 -1.16 13.93
N ASP A 476 -43.47 -2.24 14.66
CA ASP A 476 -44.49 -2.26 15.73
C ASP A 476 -44.22 -1.24 16.84
N GLU A 477 -42.95 -0.97 17.14
CA GLU A 477 -42.54 -0.06 18.19
C GLU A 477 -42.87 1.40 17.83
N ILE A 478 -42.65 1.79 16.56
CA ILE A 478 -43.04 3.10 16.03
C ILE A 478 -44.56 3.23 16.04
N GLN A 479 -45.27 2.20 15.58
CA GLN A 479 -46.74 2.18 15.57
C GLN A 479 -47.34 2.27 16.97
N ALA A 480 -46.68 1.70 17.99
CA ALA A 480 -47.10 1.80 19.38
C ALA A 480 -46.93 3.23 19.93
N ARG A 481 -45.83 3.93 19.60
CA ARG A 481 -45.63 5.33 20.01
C ARG A 481 -46.62 6.29 19.37
N LEU A 482 -46.97 6.10 18.10
CA LEU A 482 -47.96 6.92 17.38
C LEU A 482 -49.39 6.81 17.95
N LYS A 483 -49.70 5.77 18.72
CA LYS A 483 -51.01 5.55 19.36
C LYS A 483 -51.14 6.22 20.74
N GLN A 484 -50.03 6.65 21.34
CA GLN A 484 -49.99 7.40 22.60
C GLN A 484 -50.43 8.85 22.36
#